data_AF-A0A536J608-F1
#
_entry.id   AF-A0A536J608-F1
#
_cell.length_a   1.000
_cell.length_b   1.000
_cell.length_c   1.000
_cell.angle_alpha   90.00
_cell.angle_beta   90.00
_cell.angle_gamma   90.00
#
_symmetry.space_group_name_H-M   'P 1'
#
loop_
_entity.id
_entity.type
_entity.pdbx_description
1 polymer ?
#
loop_
_entity_poly.entity_id
_entity_poly.type
_entity_poly.pdbx_seq_one_letter_code
_entity_poly.pdbx_strand_id
1 'polypeptide(L)'
;DRGVYVLCRTSNPGAKELQHLESGGGPVYQHVAALAERLNSSGNVGLVIGATAPTEVDEVRRLTKLPFLLPGVGAQGGDVEAAVRAAWNGDPASCLVSASRSVIFAPSPAREAAALKTQINAAAGVRT
;
A
#
# COMPACT_ATOMS: atom_id res chain seq x y z
N ASP A 1 -14.19 8.82 16.78
CA ASP A 1 -12.83 8.38 16.40
C ASP A 1 -12.87 7.29 15.34
N ARG A 2 -12.65 7.65 14.07
CA ARG A 2 -12.59 6.71 12.92
C ARG A 2 -11.53 7.21 11.93
N GLY A 3 -10.91 6.30 11.18
CA GLY A 3 -10.01 6.61 10.07
C GLY A 3 -10.59 6.18 8.73
N VAL A 4 -10.03 6.70 7.64
CA VAL A 4 -10.47 6.40 6.27
C VAL A 4 -9.25 6.10 5.40
N TYR A 5 -9.31 5.00 4.64
CA TYR A 5 -8.36 4.74 3.57
C TYR A 5 -9.01 5.05 2.22
N VAL A 6 -8.47 6.03 1.49
CA VAL A 6 -8.97 6.45 0.18
C VAL A 6 -8.39 5.55 -0.91
N LEU A 7 -9.22 5.06 -1.83
CA LEU A 7 -8.75 4.28 -2.98
C LEU A 7 -7.92 5.16 -3.90
N CYS A 8 -6.60 4.94 -3.92
CA CYS A 8 -5.65 5.73 -4.69
C CYS A 8 -5.23 5.00 -5.96
N ARG A 9 -4.55 3.85 -5.81
CA ARG A 9 -4.15 2.98 -6.92
C ARG A 9 -4.47 1.54 -6.57
N THR A 10 -5.49 0.94 -7.16
CA THR A 10 -5.96 -0.40 -6.76
C THR A 10 -5.10 -1.52 -7.35
N SER A 11 -5.13 -2.73 -6.77
CA SER A 11 -4.25 -3.84 -7.18
C SER A 11 -4.69 -4.60 -8.43
N ASN A 12 -5.90 -4.36 -8.92
CA ASN A 12 -6.51 -5.09 -10.03
C ASN A 12 -6.03 -4.59 -11.42
N PRO A 13 -6.07 -5.43 -12.47
CA PRO A 13 -5.63 -5.05 -13.82
C PRO A 13 -6.31 -3.80 -14.40
N GLY A 14 -7.62 -3.66 -14.17
CA GLY A 14 -8.41 -2.51 -14.64
C GLY A 14 -8.09 -1.17 -13.97
N ALA A 15 -7.19 -1.14 -12.96
CA ALA A 15 -6.71 0.10 -12.36
C ALA A 15 -6.20 1.10 -13.41
N LYS A 16 -5.54 0.60 -14.47
CA LYS A 16 -4.95 1.41 -15.54
C LYS A 16 -5.99 2.16 -16.39
N GLU A 17 -7.22 1.67 -16.49
CA GLU A 17 -8.23 2.25 -17.38
C GLU A 17 -8.68 3.65 -16.95
N LEU A 18 -8.71 3.90 -15.64
CA LEU A 18 -9.13 5.19 -15.07
C LEU A 18 -8.00 5.88 -14.31
N GLN A 19 -7.27 5.15 -13.47
CA GLN A 19 -6.36 5.76 -12.50
C GLN A 19 -5.10 6.32 -13.18
N HIS A 20 -4.73 5.79 -14.36
CA HIS A 20 -3.59 6.27 -15.15
C HIS A 20 -3.98 7.30 -16.22
N LEU A 21 -5.24 7.72 -16.29
CA LEU A 21 -5.60 8.81 -17.18
C LEU A 21 -4.86 10.08 -16.77
N GLU A 22 -4.21 10.72 -17.73
CA GLU A 22 -3.53 11.99 -17.52
C GLU A 22 -4.56 13.11 -17.31
N SER A 23 -4.35 13.90 -16.26
CA SER A 23 -5.15 15.08 -15.96
C SER A 23 -4.24 16.15 -15.37
N GLY A 24 -4.28 17.38 -15.87
CA GLY A 24 -3.56 18.50 -15.24
C GLY A 24 -2.07 18.27 -14.94
N GLY A 25 -1.36 17.48 -15.75
CA GLY A 25 0.08 17.22 -15.61
C GLY A 25 0.47 15.97 -14.80
N GLY A 26 -0.48 15.10 -14.47
CA GLY A 26 -0.16 13.78 -13.92
C GLY A 26 -1.36 12.82 -13.91
N PRO A 27 -1.14 11.53 -13.62
CA PRO A 27 -2.20 10.54 -13.62
C PRO A 27 -3.17 10.74 -12.45
N VAL A 28 -4.44 10.36 -12.65
CA VAL A 28 -5.54 10.51 -11.68
C VAL A 28 -5.17 10.03 -10.26
N TYR A 29 -4.46 8.90 -10.10
CA TYR A 29 -4.09 8.44 -8.75
C TYR A 29 -3.19 9.43 -7.99
N GLN A 30 -2.34 10.19 -8.67
CA GLN A 30 -1.50 11.21 -8.01
C GLN A 30 -2.36 12.38 -7.51
N HIS A 31 -3.39 12.77 -8.27
CA HIS A 31 -4.37 13.78 -7.83
C HIS A 31 -5.15 13.30 -6.61
N VAL A 32 -5.51 12.01 -6.55
CA VAL A 32 -6.16 11.42 -5.38
C VAL A 32 -5.25 11.47 -4.16
N ALA A 33 -3.96 11.15 -4.30
CA ALA A 33 -3.00 11.26 -3.21
C ALA A 33 -2.88 12.69 -2.66
N ALA A 34 -2.75 13.67 -3.56
CA ALA A 34 -2.67 15.09 -3.18
C ALA A 34 -3.98 15.61 -2.53
N LEU A 35 -5.12 15.14 -3.01
CA LEU A 35 -6.43 15.44 -2.41
C LEU A 35 -6.54 14.85 -1.00
N ALA A 36 -6.14 13.60 -0.81
CA ALA A 36 -6.19 12.94 0.49
C ALA A 36 -5.31 13.64 1.54
N GLU A 37 -4.09 14.05 1.16
CA GLU A 37 -3.20 14.84 2.02
C GLU A 37 -3.87 16.15 2.45
N ARG A 38 -4.45 16.89 1.49
CA ARG A 38 -5.15 18.14 1.77
C ARG A 38 -6.36 17.98 2.69
N LEU A 39 -7.07 16.85 2.59
CA LEU A 39 -8.24 16.54 3.41
C LEU A 39 -7.87 15.95 4.79
N ASN A 40 -6.59 15.67 5.07
CA ASN A 40 -6.14 15.03 6.30
C ASN A 40 -6.05 15.98 7.51
N SER A 41 -7.03 16.86 7.71
CA SER A 41 -7.02 17.84 8.81
C SER A 41 -7.03 17.21 10.21
N SER A 42 -7.53 15.98 10.31
CA SER A 42 -7.65 15.24 11.59
C SER A 42 -6.61 14.12 11.75
N GLY A 43 -5.63 14.00 10.85
CA GLY A 43 -4.57 12.99 10.94
C GLY A 43 -5.07 11.54 10.85
N ASN A 44 -6.20 11.31 10.21
CA ASN A 44 -6.91 10.03 10.17
C ASN A 44 -7.18 9.50 8.75
N VAL A 45 -6.49 10.05 7.74
CA VAL A 45 -6.58 9.64 6.34
C VAL A 45 -5.36 8.78 5.98
N GLY A 46 -5.61 7.70 5.24
CA GLY A 46 -4.60 6.88 4.58
C GLY A 46 -4.97 6.62 3.13
N LEU A 47 -4.09 5.92 2.40
CA LEU A 47 -4.29 5.59 0.99
C LEU A 47 -4.28 4.08 0.77
N VAL A 48 -5.17 3.56 -0.06
CA VAL A 48 -5.09 2.18 -0.57
C VAL A 48 -4.27 2.17 -1.85
N ILE A 49 -3.16 1.43 -1.83
CA ILE A 49 -2.24 1.28 -2.96
C ILE A 49 -1.90 -0.20 -3.13
N GLY A 50 -2.17 -0.78 -4.29
CA GLY A 50 -1.94 -2.20 -4.54
C GLY A 50 -0.46 -2.59 -4.46
N ALA A 51 -0.14 -3.64 -3.71
CA ALA A 51 1.20 -4.21 -3.63
C ALA A 51 1.69 -4.84 -4.95
N THR A 52 0.83 -4.91 -5.98
CA THR A 52 1.16 -5.38 -7.32
C THR A 52 1.88 -4.32 -8.18
N ALA A 53 2.19 -3.16 -7.60
CA ALA A 53 2.64 -1.97 -8.32
C ALA A 53 3.67 -1.15 -7.53
N PRO A 54 4.88 -1.71 -7.30
CA PRO A 54 5.90 -1.06 -6.49
C PRO A 54 6.36 0.29 -7.06
N THR A 55 6.35 0.47 -8.38
CA THR A 55 6.67 1.76 -9.03
C THR A 55 5.67 2.84 -8.63
N GLU A 56 4.37 2.56 -8.73
CA GLU A 56 3.33 3.51 -8.35
C GLU A 56 3.28 3.73 -6.82
N VAL A 57 3.65 2.74 -6.02
CA VAL A 57 3.83 2.92 -4.56
C VAL A 57 4.92 3.96 -4.28
N ASP A 58 6.07 3.83 -4.93
CA ASP A 58 7.21 4.74 -4.78
C ASP A 58 6.89 6.16 -5.29
N GLU A 59 6.19 6.26 -6.42
CA GLU A 59 5.69 7.53 -6.94
C GLU A 59 4.75 8.24 -5.96
N VAL A 60 3.76 7.53 -5.41
CA VAL A 60 2.83 8.12 -4.44
C VAL A 60 3.57 8.45 -3.13
N ARG A 61 4.54 7.63 -2.71
CA ARG A 61 5.34 7.92 -1.51
C ARG A 61 6.13 9.23 -1.63
N ARG A 62 6.61 9.60 -2.82
CA ARG A 62 7.24 10.92 -3.04
C ARG A 62 6.29 12.11 -2.84
N LEU A 63 4.99 11.90 -2.96
CA LEU A 63 3.98 12.96 -2.88
C LEU A 63 3.42 13.17 -1.47
N THR A 64 3.47 12.15 -0.61
CA THR A 64 2.75 12.15 0.67
C THR A 64 3.40 11.29 1.74
N LYS A 65 3.22 11.68 3.01
CA LYS A 65 3.62 10.91 4.19
C LYS A 65 2.49 10.07 4.78
N LEU A 66 1.29 10.07 4.20
CA LEU A 66 0.15 9.33 4.73
C LEU A 66 0.44 7.82 4.85
N PRO A 67 -0.22 7.14 5.82
CA PRO A 67 -0.21 5.68 5.92
C PRO A 67 -0.78 5.00 4.67
N PHE A 68 -0.11 3.96 4.18
CA PHE A 68 -0.57 3.17 3.04
C PHE A 68 -1.16 1.84 3.49
N LEU A 69 -2.34 1.48 2.99
CA LEU A 69 -2.86 0.12 3.03
C LEU A 69 -2.46 -0.59 1.73
N LEU A 70 -1.67 -1.65 1.84
CA LEU A 70 -1.10 -2.42 0.73
C LEU A 70 -1.79 -3.79 0.56
N PRO A 71 -2.95 -3.87 -0.14
CA PRO A 71 -3.57 -5.14 -0.48
C PRO A 71 -2.90 -5.78 -1.71
N GLY A 72 -3.13 -7.09 -1.89
CA GLY A 72 -2.70 -7.81 -3.10
C GLY A 72 -1.47 -8.70 -2.91
N VAL A 73 -0.99 -8.83 -1.67
CA VAL A 73 0.06 -9.79 -1.32
C VAL A 73 -0.45 -11.24 -1.41
N GLY A 74 0.38 -12.13 -1.95
CA GLY A 74 0.10 -13.56 -2.10
C GLY A 74 -0.82 -13.85 -3.29
N ALA A 75 -2.14 -13.87 -3.06
CA ALA A 75 -3.11 -14.37 -4.04
C ALA A 75 -3.21 -13.55 -5.36
N GLN A 76 -2.77 -12.29 -5.34
CA GLN A 76 -2.71 -11.44 -6.54
C GLN A 76 -1.28 -11.26 -7.06
N GLY A 77 -0.31 -12.00 -6.51
CA GLY A 77 1.09 -11.98 -6.94
C GLY A 77 1.85 -10.69 -6.61
N GLY A 78 1.38 -9.88 -5.66
CA GLY A 78 2.11 -8.68 -5.24
C GLY A 78 3.46 -9.01 -4.61
N ASP A 79 4.49 -8.28 -5.02
CA ASP A 79 5.83 -8.35 -4.44
C ASP A 79 5.85 -7.55 -3.14
N VAL A 80 5.77 -8.28 -2.02
CA VAL A 80 5.75 -7.69 -0.67
C VAL A 80 7.01 -6.88 -0.41
N GLU A 81 8.16 -7.41 -0.80
CA GLU A 81 9.43 -6.80 -0.46
C GLU A 81 9.58 -5.48 -1.21
N ALA A 82 9.35 -5.49 -2.53
CA ALA A 82 9.43 -4.29 -3.34
C ALA A 82 8.38 -3.24 -2.90
N ALA A 83 7.14 -3.66 -2.64
CA ALA A 83 6.08 -2.74 -2.22
C ALA A 83 6.35 -2.13 -0.83
N VAL A 84 6.83 -2.91 0.14
CA VAL A 84 7.18 -2.40 1.47
C VAL A 84 8.39 -1.47 1.39
N ARG A 85 9.44 -1.82 0.62
CA ARG A 85 10.60 -0.95 0.42
C ARG A 85 10.20 0.40 -0.19
N ALA A 86 9.31 0.38 -1.19
CA ALA A 86 8.77 1.58 -1.82
C ALA A 86 7.88 2.41 -0.87
N ALA A 87 7.12 1.75 0.01
CA ALA A 87 6.19 2.43 0.92
C ALA A 87 6.82 2.93 2.21
N TRP A 88 7.92 2.33 2.66
CA TRP A 88 8.55 2.62 3.95
C TRP A 88 9.14 4.02 3.98
N ASN A 89 8.81 4.79 5.02
CA ASN A 89 9.28 6.15 5.21
C ASN A 89 9.97 6.38 6.57
N GLY A 90 10.27 5.29 7.30
CA GLY A 90 10.84 5.33 8.64
C GLY A 90 9.82 5.39 9.79
N ASP A 91 8.55 5.65 9.50
CA ASP A 91 7.46 5.63 10.49
C ASP A 91 6.87 4.20 10.61
N PRO A 92 6.73 3.63 11.83
CA PRO A 92 6.02 2.36 12.02
C PRO A 92 4.59 2.31 11.45
N ALA A 93 3.94 3.47 11.30
CA ALA A 93 2.64 3.61 10.67
C ALA A 93 2.70 3.85 9.14
N SER A 94 3.87 3.77 8.51
CA SER A 94 4.04 4.08 7.08
C SER A 94 3.15 3.24 6.18
N CYS A 95 3.01 1.95 6.49
CA CYS A 95 2.22 1.03 5.70
C CYS A 95 1.69 -0.16 6.49
N LEU A 96 0.52 -0.62 6.11
CA LEU A 96 -0.15 -1.83 6.56
C LEU A 96 -0.28 -2.78 5.38
N VAL A 97 0.41 -3.92 5.43
CA VAL A 97 0.26 -4.97 4.42
C VAL A 97 -0.94 -5.84 4.76
N SER A 98 -1.88 -5.95 3.82
CA SER A 98 -3.07 -6.78 4.00
C SER A 98 -2.97 -8.09 3.23
N ALA A 99 -2.95 -9.20 3.97
CA ALA A 99 -3.01 -10.56 3.45
C ALA A 99 -4.24 -11.28 4.00
N SER A 100 -5.06 -11.85 3.10
CA SER A 100 -6.28 -12.59 3.49
C SER A 100 -6.16 -14.05 3.06
N ARG A 101 -6.48 -14.34 1.79
CA ARG A 101 -6.56 -15.72 1.25
C ARG A 101 -5.25 -16.51 1.39
N SER A 102 -4.10 -15.85 1.24
CA SER A 102 -2.80 -16.52 1.42
C SER A 102 -2.60 -17.05 2.84
N VAL A 103 -3.19 -16.40 3.85
CA VAL A 103 -3.08 -16.81 5.26
C VAL A 103 -4.22 -17.75 5.65
N ILE A 104 -5.48 -17.36 5.42
CA ILE A 104 -6.65 -18.11 5.95
C ILE A 104 -6.85 -19.47 5.29
N PHE A 105 -6.33 -19.66 4.06
CA PHE A 105 -6.40 -20.92 3.33
C PHE A 105 -5.07 -21.67 3.31
N ALA A 106 -4.04 -21.18 4.03
CA ALA A 106 -2.78 -21.91 4.16
C ALA A 106 -2.98 -23.18 5.01
N PRO A 107 -2.21 -24.25 4.77
CA PRO A 107 -2.18 -25.43 5.64
C PRO A 107 -1.81 -25.09 7.10
N SER A 108 -1.05 -24.02 7.30
CA SER A 108 -0.70 -23.50 8.62
C SER A 108 -0.78 -21.96 8.63
N PRO A 109 -1.94 -21.36 8.96
CA PRO A 109 -2.14 -19.91 8.94
C PRO A 109 -1.17 -19.15 9.85
N ALA A 110 -0.88 -19.69 11.03
CA ALA A 110 0.05 -19.08 11.98
C ALA A 110 1.47 -19.00 11.43
N ARG A 111 1.94 -20.06 10.77
CA ARG A 111 3.27 -20.09 10.13
C ARG A 111 3.34 -19.11 8.96
N GLU A 112 2.31 -19.04 8.14
CA GLU A 112 2.26 -18.12 7.00
C GLU A 112 2.25 -16.65 7.46
N ALA A 113 1.46 -16.33 8.47
CA ALA A 113 1.44 -14.98 9.06
C ALA A 113 2.80 -14.59 9.66
N ALA A 114 3.48 -15.51 10.35
CA ALA A 114 4.81 -15.27 10.91
C ALA A 114 5.90 -15.08 9.82
N ALA A 115 5.83 -15.87 8.74
CA ALA A 115 6.73 -15.73 7.60
C ALA A 115 6.54 -14.37 6.92
N LEU A 116 5.30 -13.97 6.66
CA LEU A 116 4.99 -12.67 6.06
C LEU A 116 5.45 -11.50 6.95
N LYS A 117 5.22 -11.58 8.27
CA LYS A 117 5.73 -10.58 9.22
C LYS A 117 7.25 -10.44 9.14
N THR A 118 7.97 -11.56 9.05
CA THR A 118 9.43 -11.57 8.94
C THR A 118 9.89 -10.90 7.65
N GLN A 119 9.24 -11.20 6.52
CA GLN A 119 9.52 -10.56 5.23
C GLN A 119 9.28 -9.04 5.27
N ILE A 120 8.17 -8.60 5.84
CA ILE A 120 7.85 -7.17 5.98
C ILE A 120 8.91 -6.44 6.81
N ASN A 121 9.29 -7.00 7.96
CA ASN A 121 10.30 -6.40 8.84
C ASN A 121 11.67 -6.31 8.16
N ALA A 122 12.07 -7.36 7.44
CA ALA A 122 13.31 -7.37 6.66
C ALA A 122 13.29 -6.31 5.54
N ALA A 123 12.17 -6.18 4.83
CA ALA A 123 12.00 -5.18 3.76
C ALA A 123 12.04 -3.74 4.30
N ALA A 124 11.43 -3.49 5.47
CA ALA A 124 11.45 -2.21 6.16
C ALA A 124 12.80 -1.90 6.86
N GLY A 125 13.71 -2.86 6.94
CA GLY A 125 14.99 -2.70 7.66
C GLY A 125 14.81 -2.61 9.18
N VAL A 126 13.66 -3.03 9.71
CA VAL A 126 13.38 -3.07 11.15
C VAL A 126 13.94 -4.37 11.70
N ARG A 127 14.98 -4.30 12.56
CA ARG A 127 15.53 -5.50 13.21
C ARG A 127 14.47 -6.08 14.15
N THR A 128 14.15 -7.36 13.96
CA THR A 128 13.28 -8.16 14.85
C THR A 128 13.95 -8.55 16.14
#